data_AF-U1N6Y2-F1
#
_entry.id   AF-U1N6Y2-F1
#
_cell.length_a   1.000
_cell.length_b   1.000
_cell.length_c   1.000
_cell.angle_alpha   90.00
_cell.angle_beta   90.00
_cell.angle_gamma   90.00
#
_symmetry.space_group_name_H-M   'P 1'
#
loop_
_entity.id
_entity.type
_entity.pdbx_description
1 polymer ?
#
loop_
_entity_poly.entity_id
_entity_poly.type
_entity_poly.pdbx_seq_one_letter_code
_entity_poly.pdbx_strand_id
1 'polypeptide(L)'
;MATDVRLQYYGAQYGRIISVLLVLSAIAAFAAAGFVFTNPPIEQTSPEETNVQSFSFDADHRATITGPTQLFDRGRTLQNYPVYFQNASPDVTFATTISVPQDRSVDVSYRVVANYEATFRGEVFWDRQEVIASNKWTVQDGQVQHNTTLTISEYLSRIDPFESAVGSTGTLSRDLQFVVTYSSPVDGGSRYEGQLRSTTTIQSSSDAYWVSSEIGDSTTKSQTQSSEQYVGQPNMQQVRLLAGTGGILFIAGASVFVWTRRQDDPAELELAVVRDRYDEWISEGELPTGAASEYVYINSLEGIVDIAIDTNKRVIYDADLETYSVVDENIIYYYARDPTAVSSWLNLSVDE
;
A
#
# COMPACT_ATOMS: atom_id res chain seq x y z
N MET A 1 -18.15 51.91 -17.57
CA MET A 1 -19.60 51.78 -17.32
C MET A 1 -20.13 50.43 -17.84
N ALA A 2 -20.04 50.12 -19.14
CA ALA A 2 -20.56 48.86 -19.70
C ALA A 2 -20.11 47.55 -19.01
N THR A 3 -18.87 47.47 -18.52
CA THR A 3 -18.36 46.29 -17.80
C THR A 3 -18.95 46.12 -16.40
N ASP A 4 -19.24 47.22 -15.70
CA ASP A 4 -19.78 47.19 -14.34
C ASP A 4 -21.24 46.77 -14.33
N VAL A 5 -22.04 47.25 -15.30
CA VAL A 5 -23.46 46.89 -15.44
C VAL A 5 -23.61 45.42 -15.83
N ARG A 6 -22.75 44.90 -16.72
CA ARG A 6 -22.73 43.46 -17.07
C ARG A 6 -22.35 42.59 -15.88
N LEU A 7 -21.36 43.00 -15.08
CA LEU A 7 -20.97 42.28 -13.88
C LEU A 7 -22.11 42.27 -12.85
N GLN A 8 -22.82 43.39 -12.69
CA GLN A 8 -24.01 43.48 -11.85
C GLN A 8 -25.14 42.57 -12.35
N TYR A 9 -25.42 42.55 -13.66
CA TYR A 9 -26.42 41.66 -14.25
C TYR A 9 -26.12 40.18 -13.99
N TYR A 10 -24.89 39.72 -14.27
CA TYR A 10 -24.51 38.32 -14.00
C TYR A 10 -24.49 38.00 -12.50
N GLY A 11 -24.14 38.99 -11.66
CA GLY A 11 -24.28 38.88 -10.21
C GLY A 11 -25.72 38.63 -9.79
N ALA A 12 -26.66 39.40 -10.32
CA ALA A 12 -28.05 39.36 -9.92
C ALA A 12 -28.70 38.04 -10.36
N GLN A 13 -28.30 37.54 -11.53
CA GLN A 13 -28.80 36.29 -12.11
C GLN A 13 -28.21 35.04 -11.46
N TYR A 14 -26.88 34.96 -11.28
CA TYR A 14 -26.19 33.72 -10.88
C TYR A 14 -25.56 33.76 -9.50
N GLY A 15 -25.38 34.93 -8.89
CA GLY A 15 -24.59 35.02 -7.66
C GLY A 15 -25.26 34.36 -6.44
N ARG A 16 -26.60 34.19 -6.43
CA ARG A 16 -27.27 33.33 -5.43
C ARG A 16 -26.84 31.87 -5.54
N ILE A 17 -26.79 31.32 -6.76
CA ILE A 17 -26.37 29.94 -7.02
C ILE A 17 -24.89 29.78 -6.67
N ILE A 18 -24.04 30.71 -7.10
CA ILE A 18 -22.61 30.72 -6.79
C ILE A 18 -22.38 30.79 -5.28
N SER A 19 -23.11 31.64 -4.55
CA SER A 19 -23.05 31.72 -3.10
C SER A 19 -23.40 30.39 -2.43
N VAL A 20 -24.48 29.73 -2.85
CA VAL A 20 -24.90 28.44 -2.29
C VAL A 20 -23.83 27.38 -2.53
N LEU A 21 -23.27 27.30 -3.73
CA LEU A 21 -22.20 26.36 -4.07
C LEU A 21 -20.93 26.59 -3.23
N LEU A 22 -20.55 27.85 -3.01
CA LEU A 22 -19.39 28.21 -2.17
C LEU A 22 -19.61 27.81 -0.70
N VAL A 23 -20.80 28.05 -0.15
CA VAL A 23 -21.13 27.67 1.23
C VAL A 23 -21.18 26.15 1.39
N LEU A 24 -21.77 25.41 0.43
CA LEU A 24 -21.76 23.96 0.47
C LEU A 24 -20.34 23.38 0.40
N SER A 25 -19.49 23.96 -0.46
CA SER A 25 -18.07 23.59 -0.56
C SER A 25 -17.32 23.88 0.74
N ALA A 26 -17.63 24.99 1.42
CA ALA A 26 -17.07 25.31 2.73
C ALA A 26 -17.45 24.27 3.80
N ILE A 27 -18.72 23.87 3.85
CA ILE A 27 -19.21 22.85 4.78
C ILE A 27 -18.51 21.51 4.53
N ALA A 28 -18.38 21.10 3.26
CA ALA A 28 -17.66 19.88 2.89
C ALA A 28 -16.18 19.93 3.32
N ALA A 29 -15.50 21.07 3.15
CA ALA A 29 -14.13 21.25 3.57
C ALA A 29 -13.98 21.17 5.11
N PHE A 30 -14.90 21.77 5.88
CA PHE A 30 -14.90 21.63 7.34
C PHE A 30 -15.19 20.20 7.80
N ALA A 31 -16.12 19.50 7.15
CA ALA A 31 -16.41 18.10 7.45
C ALA A 31 -15.19 17.21 7.18
N ALA A 32 -14.49 17.43 6.07
CA ALA A 32 -13.25 16.73 5.76
C ALA A 32 -12.15 17.02 6.78
N ALA A 33 -11.99 18.28 7.22
CA ALA A 33 -11.05 18.66 8.27
C ALA A 33 -11.37 17.94 9.59
N GLY A 34 -12.65 17.89 9.98
CA GLY A 34 -13.12 17.17 11.16
C GLY A 34 -12.85 15.68 11.07
N PHE A 35 -13.09 15.07 9.91
CA PHE A 35 -12.83 13.65 9.67
C PHE A 35 -11.34 13.31 9.83
N VAL A 36 -10.44 14.10 9.23
CA VAL A 36 -8.98 13.90 9.37
C VAL A 36 -8.53 14.09 10.82
N PHE A 37 -9.12 15.03 11.53
CA PHE A 37 -8.80 15.27 12.94
C PHE A 37 -9.25 14.11 13.84
N THR A 38 -10.41 13.51 13.60
CA THR A 38 -10.96 12.42 14.42
C THR A 38 -10.50 11.02 14.00
N ASN A 39 -9.93 10.88 12.80
CA ASN A 39 -9.42 9.62 12.27
C ASN A 39 -7.92 9.77 11.93
N PRO A 40 -7.06 9.93 12.95
CA PRO A 40 -5.62 9.83 12.74
C PRO A 40 -5.23 8.45 12.18
N PRO A 41 -4.12 8.36 11.44
CA PRO A 41 -3.61 7.07 10.95
C PRO A 41 -3.26 6.14 12.11
N ILE A 42 -3.47 4.85 11.92
CA ILE A 42 -2.97 3.82 12.83
C ILE A 42 -1.56 3.48 12.38
N GLU A 43 -0.59 3.75 13.24
CA GLU A 43 0.79 3.34 13.01
C GLU A 43 1.00 1.93 13.57
N GLN A 44 1.52 1.05 12.71
CA GLN A 44 1.93 -0.29 13.11
C GLN A 44 3.45 -0.32 13.16
N THR A 45 4.02 -0.59 14.32
CA THR A 45 5.45 -0.90 14.41
C THR A 45 5.72 -2.21 13.68
N SER A 46 6.90 -2.33 13.07
CA SER A 46 7.30 -3.61 12.47
C SER A 46 7.45 -4.66 13.58
N PRO A 47 7.07 -5.93 13.34
CA PRO A 47 7.30 -7.00 14.30
C PRO A 47 8.79 -7.09 14.64
N GLU A 48 9.11 -7.15 15.93
CA GLU A 48 10.48 -7.32 16.40
C GLU A 48 10.73 -8.78 16.77
N GLU A 49 11.79 -9.37 16.22
CA GLU A 49 12.25 -10.69 16.64
C GLU A 49 13.12 -10.55 17.88
N THR A 50 12.69 -11.17 18.97
CA THR A 50 13.36 -11.17 20.27
C THR A 50 13.87 -12.57 20.61
N ASN A 51 14.85 -12.65 21.52
CA ASN A 51 15.46 -13.89 22.00
C ASN A 51 15.89 -14.84 20.85
N VAL A 52 16.69 -14.29 19.92
CA VAL A 52 17.26 -15.04 18.80
C VAL A 52 18.34 -15.99 19.32
N GLN A 53 18.18 -17.29 19.04
CA GLN A 53 19.11 -18.34 19.45
C GLN A 53 19.46 -19.22 18.25
N SER A 54 20.76 -19.38 18.02
CA SER A 54 21.29 -20.24 16.94
C SER A 54 21.83 -21.54 17.50
N PHE A 55 21.49 -22.65 16.86
CA PHE A 55 22.00 -23.98 17.18
C PHE A 55 22.57 -24.59 15.90
N SER A 56 23.76 -25.16 15.98
CA SER A 56 24.37 -25.85 14.84
C SER A 56 25.25 -26.99 15.29
N PHE A 57 25.49 -27.91 14.37
CA PHE A 57 26.62 -28.82 14.49
C PHE A 57 27.25 -29.07 13.13
N ASP A 58 28.53 -29.38 13.18
CA ASP A 58 29.33 -29.84 12.05
C ASP A 58 30.17 -31.04 12.51
N ALA A 59 30.50 -31.95 11.61
CA ALA A 59 31.44 -33.02 11.90
C ALA A 59 32.42 -33.21 10.75
N ASP A 60 33.70 -33.03 11.08
CA ASP A 60 34.81 -33.40 10.21
C ASP A 60 35.13 -34.89 10.34
N HIS A 61 35.69 -35.50 9.31
CA HIS A 61 36.17 -36.88 9.37
C HIS A 61 37.69 -36.93 9.21
N ARG A 62 38.34 -37.75 10.04
CA ARG A 62 39.79 -37.95 10.01
C ARG A 62 40.18 -39.39 10.27
N ALA A 63 41.26 -39.83 9.64
CA ALA A 63 41.82 -41.15 9.87
C ALA A 63 43.34 -41.06 9.96
N THR A 64 43.95 -41.81 10.87
CA THR A 64 45.41 -41.84 11.05
C THR A 64 45.99 -43.07 10.35
N ILE A 65 47.07 -42.89 9.59
CA ILE A 65 47.77 -43.99 8.94
C ILE A 65 48.48 -44.84 10.01
N THR A 66 47.99 -46.04 10.27
CA THR A 66 48.57 -47.01 11.20
C THR A 66 49.22 -48.19 10.47
N GLY A 67 48.64 -48.62 9.35
CA GLY A 67 49.13 -49.72 8.53
C GLY A 67 50.16 -49.30 7.45
N PRO A 68 50.69 -50.27 6.69
CA PRO A 68 51.68 -50.00 5.65
C PRO A 68 51.04 -49.36 4.41
N THR A 69 51.67 -48.29 3.90
CA THR A 69 51.36 -47.69 2.60
C THR A 69 52.59 -46.96 2.09
N GLN A 70 52.77 -46.89 0.77
CA GLN A 70 53.85 -46.13 0.13
C GLN A 70 53.47 -44.65 -0.11
N LEU A 71 52.19 -44.30 0.04
CA LEU A 71 51.68 -42.96 -0.27
C LEU A 71 51.88 -41.98 0.89
N PHE A 72 51.84 -42.48 2.12
CA PHE A 72 51.85 -41.66 3.33
C PHE A 72 52.68 -42.32 4.43
N ASP A 73 53.35 -41.49 5.22
CA ASP A 73 54.08 -41.97 6.38
C ASP A 73 53.12 -42.46 7.49
N ARG A 74 53.57 -43.50 8.21
CA ARG A 74 52.85 -43.98 9.40
C ARG A 74 52.78 -42.86 10.45
N GLY A 75 51.61 -42.67 11.03
CA GLY A 75 51.30 -41.62 12.01
C GLY A 75 50.71 -40.35 11.40
N ARG A 76 50.69 -40.20 10.07
CA ARG A 76 50.03 -39.06 9.41
C ARG A 76 48.51 -39.14 9.60
N THR A 77 47.90 -38.04 10.05
CA THR A 77 46.44 -37.89 10.09
C THR A 77 45.94 -37.24 8.80
N LEU A 78 45.01 -37.92 8.13
CA LEU A 78 44.30 -37.43 6.96
C LEU A 78 42.96 -36.83 7.42
N GLN A 79 42.76 -35.51 7.27
CA GLN A 79 41.53 -34.80 7.66
C GLN A 79 40.74 -34.37 6.42
N ASN A 80 39.45 -34.71 6.38
CA ASN A 80 38.53 -34.44 5.27
C ASN A 80 39.12 -34.84 3.90
N TYR A 81 39.81 -35.98 3.87
CA TYR A 81 40.37 -36.50 2.63
C TYR A 81 39.26 -37.15 1.80
N PRO A 82 39.34 -37.05 0.45
CA PRO A 82 38.33 -37.62 -0.44
C PRO A 82 38.28 -39.15 -0.38
N VAL A 83 39.33 -39.79 0.13
CA VAL A 83 39.42 -41.26 0.26
C VAL A 83 40.40 -41.63 1.37
N TYR A 84 40.12 -42.75 2.01
CA TYR A 84 40.92 -43.39 3.05
C TYR A 84 41.21 -44.85 2.68
N PHE A 85 42.17 -45.46 3.38
CA PHE A 85 42.65 -46.81 3.08
C PHE A 85 42.15 -47.79 4.13
N GLN A 86 41.48 -48.87 3.75
CA GLN A 86 40.95 -49.84 4.71
C GLN A 86 42.05 -50.50 5.54
N ASN A 87 43.15 -50.90 4.90
CA ASN A 87 44.25 -51.58 5.57
C ASN A 87 45.24 -50.63 6.25
N ALA A 88 45.43 -49.43 5.70
CA ALA A 88 46.41 -48.46 6.24
C ALA A 88 45.81 -47.49 7.25
N SER A 89 44.50 -47.25 7.23
CA SER A 89 43.77 -46.37 8.17
C SER A 89 42.41 -47.01 8.54
N PRO A 90 42.42 -48.10 9.32
CA PRO A 90 41.22 -48.91 9.59
C PRO A 90 40.15 -48.19 10.44
N ASP A 91 40.55 -47.15 11.15
CA ASP A 91 39.68 -46.39 12.05
C ASP A 91 39.44 -44.99 11.48
N VAL A 92 38.17 -44.59 11.41
CA VAL A 92 37.76 -43.22 11.09
C VAL A 92 37.20 -42.55 12.34
N THR A 93 37.62 -41.33 12.61
CA THR A 93 37.12 -40.49 13.69
C THR A 93 36.33 -39.32 13.11
N PHE A 94 35.07 -39.21 13.53
CA PHE A 94 34.23 -38.03 13.32
C PHE A 94 34.44 -37.06 14.46
N ALA A 95 34.97 -35.88 14.16
CA ALA A 95 35.20 -34.78 15.09
C ALA A 95 34.03 -33.80 14.99
N THR A 96 33.06 -33.96 15.88
CA THR A 96 31.83 -33.17 15.88
C THR A 96 31.99 -31.93 16.75
N THR A 97 31.70 -30.76 16.20
CA THR A 97 31.55 -29.51 16.93
C THR A 97 30.07 -29.16 17.01
N ILE A 98 29.56 -28.92 18.22
CA ILE A 98 28.18 -28.49 18.45
C ILE A 98 28.24 -27.08 19.02
N SER A 99 27.60 -26.14 18.35
CA SER A 99 27.53 -24.73 18.76
C SER A 99 26.12 -24.37 19.23
N VAL A 100 26.06 -23.72 20.38
CA VAL A 100 24.84 -23.26 21.07
C VAL A 100 25.02 -21.81 21.54
N PRO A 101 23.96 -21.10 21.94
CA PRO A 101 24.10 -19.74 22.48
C PRO A 101 25.08 -19.67 23.68
N GLN A 102 25.95 -18.67 23.67
CA GLN A 102 27.02 -18.48 24.68
C GLN A 102 26.54 -17.83 25.99
N ASP A 103 25.35 -17.24 25.98
CA ASP A 103 24.82 -16.43 27.07
C ASP A 103 23.96 -17.23 28.07
N ARG A 104 23.84 -18.55 27.89
CA ARG A 104 22.95 -19.42 28.67
C ARG A 104 23.40 -20.87 28.69
N SER A 105 22.90 -21.62 29.69
CA SER A 105 23.08 -23.07 29.79
C SER A 105 22.13 -23.81 28.86
N VAL A 106 22.65 -24.65 27.97
CA VAL A 106 21.87 -25.46 27.03
C VAL A 106 22.10 -26.93 27.28
N ASP A 107 21.02 -27.70 27.42
CA ASP A 107 21.10 -29.15 27.54
C ASP A 107 21.17 -29.76 26.14
N VAL A 108 22.24 -30.50 25.87
CA VAL A 108 22.56 -31.10 24.58
C VAL A 108 22.66 -32.61 24.71
N SER A 109 21.96 -33.34 23.84
CA SER A 109 22.07 -34.79 23.69
C SER A 109 22.54 -35.12 22.28
N TYR A 110 23.73 -35.72 22.18
CA TYR A 110 24.32 -36.14 20.91
C TYR A 110 24.24 -37.64 20.75
N ARG A 111 23.84 -38.10 19.56
CA ARG A 111 23.79 -39.51 19.20
C ARG A 111 24.29 -39.71 17.77
N VAL A 112 25.05 -40.78 17.57
CA VAL A 112 25.35 -41.33 16.25
C VAL A 112 24.62 -42.65 16.13
N VAL A 113 23.82 -42.81 15.08
CA VAL A 113 22.95 -43.97 14.87
C VAL A 113 23.22 -44.54 13.49
N ALA A 114 23.49 -45.84 13.42
CA ALA A 114 23.49 -46.57 12.16
C ALA A 114 22.05 -47.01 11.85
N ASN A 115 21.50 -46.54 10.73
CA ASN A 115 20.18 -46.90 10.25
C ASN A 115 20.33 -47.89 9.11
N TYR A 116 19.70 -49.06 9.24
CA TYR A 116 19.63 -50.10 8.23
C TYR A 116 18.22 -50.10 7.67
N GLU A 117 18.06 -50.05 6.35
CA GLU A 117 16.75 -49.99 5.70
C GLU A 117 16.70 -50.94 4.52
N ALA A 118 15.70 -51.82 4.50
CA ALA A 118 15.45 -52.73 3.39
C ALA A 118 14.22 -52.29 2.59
N THR A 119 14.41 -52.14 1.29
CA THR A 119 13.39 -51.62 0.37
C THR A 119 13.05 -52.63 -0.74
N PHE A 120 11.79 -52.66 -1.14
CA PHE A 120 11.31 -53.42 -2.30
C PHE A 120 10.46 -52.51 -3.18
N ARG A 121 10.87 -52.33 -4.45
CA ARG A 121 10.21 -51.41 -5.40
C ARG A 121 10.04 -49.98 -4.86
N GLY A 122 10.99 -49.53 -4.03
CA GLY A 122 10.99 -48.21 -3.42
C GLY A 122 10.18 -48.08 -2.13
N GLU A 123 9.52 -49.15 -1.67
CA GLU A 123 8.83 -49.17 -0.38
C GLU A 123 9.71 -49.82 0.70
N VAL A 124 9.83 -49.15 1.85
CA VAL A 124 10.50 -49.69 3.03
C VAL A 124 9.65 -50.80 3.62
N PHE A 125 10.19 -52.01 3.69
CA PHE A 125 9.50 -53.15 4.33
C PHE A 125 10.16 -53.58 5.64
N TRP A 126 11.36 -53.09 5.94
CA TRP A 126 12.06 -53.34 7.18
C TRP A 126 13.06 -52.22 7.47
N ASP A 127 13.15 -51.81 8.73
CA ASP A 127 14.17 -50.88 9.22
C ASP A 127 14.71 -51.33 10.58
N ARG A 128 15.95 -50.94 10.88
CA ARG A 128 16.57 -51.12 12.20
C ARG A 128 17.53 -49.99 12.50
N GLN A 129 17.52 -49.53 13.75
CA GLN A 129 18.45 -48.53 14.24
C GLN A 129 19.41 -49.12 15.27
N GLU A 130 20.68 -48.75 15.18
CA GLU A 130 21.71 -49.14 16.14
C GLU A 130 22.47 -47.90 16.63
N VAL A 131 22.54 -47.72 17.95
CA VAL A 131 23.26 -46.57 18.54
C VAL A 131 24.75 -46.88 18.58
N ILE A 132 25.53 -46.09 17.87
CA ILE A 132 26.99 -46.18 17.81
C ILE A 132 27.62 -45.40 18.96
N ALA A 133 27.16 -44.16 19.17
CA ALA A 133 27.64 -43.28 20.22
C ALA A 133 26.48 -42.48 20.79
N SER A 134 26.55 -42.18 22.09
CA SER A 134 25.57 -41.35 22.77
C SER A 134 26.22 -40.58 23.90
N ASN A 135 26.02 -39.28 23.95
CA ASN A 135 26.53 -38.40 25.00
C ASN A 135 25.53 -37.31 25.36
N LYS A 136 25.64 -36.78 26.57
CA LYS A 136 24.83 -35.67 27.06
C LYS A 136 25.71 -34.67 27.78
N TRP A 137 25.46 -33.39 27.56
CA TRP A 137 26.15 -32.28 28.18
C TRP A 137 25.17 -31.18 28.56
N THR A 138 25.53 -30.40 29.55
CA THR A 138 24.97 -29.06 29.76
C THR A 138 26.06 -28.07 29.37
N VAL A 139 25.89 -27.37 28.26
CA VAL A 139 26.89 -26.50 27.64
C VAL A 139 26.63 -25.07 28.09
N GLN A 140 27.67 -24.42 28.64
CA GLN A 140 27.60 -23.02 29.09
C GLN A 140 28.49 -22.10 28.26
N ASP A 141 29.58 -22.63 27.68
CA ASP A 141 30.59 -21.87 26.94
C ASP A 141 30.29 -21.77 25.43
N GLY A 142 29.03 -22.00 25.05
CA GLY A 142 28.53 -21.92 23.67
C GLY A 142 29.01 -23.00 22.69
N GLN A 143 29.92 -23.89 23.07
CA GLN A 143 30.33 -24.99 22.18
C GLN A 143 30.78 -26.23 22.95
N VAL A 144 30.63 -27.39 22.31
CA VAL A 144 31.21 -28.66 22.76
C VAL A 144 31.81 -29.42 21.58
N GLN A 145 33.00 -29.97 21.76
CA GLN A 145 33.66 -30.83 20.77
C GLN A 145 33.63 -32.28 21.25
N HIS A 146 33.28 -33.20 20.35
CA HIS A 146 33.21 -34.61 20.67
C HIS A 146 33.68 -35.48 19.50
N ASN A 147 34.55 -36.45 19.80
CA ASN A 147 35.07 -37.39 18.81
C ASN A 147 34.34 -38.72 18.90
N THR A 148 33.84 -39.23 17.76
CA THR A 148 33.30 -40.59 17.61
C THR A 148 34.18 -41.38 16.66
N THR A 149 34.81 -42.47 17.13
CA THR A 149 35.67 -43.33 16.29
C THR A 149 34.93 -44.60 15.91
N LEU A 150 35.03 -44.98 14.64
CA LEU A 150 34.47 -46.20 14.06
C LEU A 150 35.58 -47.05 13.43
N THR A 151 35.62 -48.32 13.79
CA THR A 151 36.40 -49.33 13.09
C THR A 151 35.66 -49.73 11.81
N ILE A 152 36.25 -49.45 10.65
CA ILE A 152 35.56 -49.59 9.35
C ILE A 152 35.19 -51.04 9.06
N SER A 153 36.05 -52.01 9.37
CA SER A 153 35.78 -53.42 9.14
C SER A 153 34.59 -53.94 9.97
N GLU A 154 34.49 -53.52 11.23
CA GLU A 154 33.37 -53.86 12.11
C GLU A 154 32.07 -53.20 11.64
N TYR A 155 32.12 -51.92 11.28
CA TYR A 155 30.96 -51.21 10.75
C TYR A 155 30.46 -51.83 9.44
N LEU A 156 31.38 -52.23 8.55
CA LEU A 156 31.06 -52.82 7.26
C LEU A 156 30.42 -54.21 7.41
N SER A 157 31.02 -55.10 8.19
CA SER A 157 30.55 -56.48 8.38
C SER A 157 29.23 -56.62 9.16
N ARG A 158 28.79 -55.58 9.87
CA ARG A 158 27.50 -55.59 10.59
C ARG A 158 26.27 -55.69 9.67
N ILE A 159 26.42 -55.36 8.39
CA ILE A 159 25.32 -55.40 7.43
C ILE A 159 25.05 -56.83 6.91
N ASP A 160 26.07 -57.70 6.91
CA ASP A 160 26.04 -59.03 6.26
C ASP A 160 24.88 -59.93 6.70
N PRO A 161 24.52 -60.02 8.00
CA PRO A 161 23.40 -60.86 8.43
C PRO A 161 22.05 -60.35 7.91
N PHE A 162 21.90 -59.03 7.80
CA PHE A 162 20.69 -58.40 7.27
C PHE A 162 20.61 -58.55 5.76
N GLU A 163 21.74 -58.37 5.07
CA GLU A 163 21.83 -58.55 3.62
C GLU A 163 21.48 -59.99 3.22
N SER A 164 22.01 -60.97 3.97
CA SER A 164 21.69 -62.39 3.79
C SER A 164 20.21 -62.70 4.02
N ALA A 165 19.55 -62.02 4.97
CA ALA A 165 18.14 -62.19 5.26
C ALA A 165 17.22 -61.54 4.22
N VAL A 166 17.60 -60.37 3.70
CA VAL A 166 16.89 -59.67 2.61
C VAL A 166 17.02 -60.46 1.30
N GLY A 167 18.21 -60.99 1.02
CA GLY A 167 18.51 -61.76 -0.18
C GLY A 167 18.14 -61.01 -1.46
N SER A 168 17.60 -61.73 -2.45
CA SER A 168 17.13 -61.14 -3.70
C SER A 168 15.77 -60.43 -3.61
N THR A 169 15.18 -60.36 -2.42
CA THR A 169 13.82 -59.83 -2.22
C THR A 169 13.80 -58.32 -2.25
N GLY A 170 14.90 -57.65 -1.93
CA GLY A 170 14.96 -56.19 -1.84
C GLY A 170 16.38 -55.67 -1.91
N THR A 171 16.55 -54.37 -1.67
CA THR A 171 17.83 -53.69 -1.54
C THR A 171 18.00 -53.21 -0.12
N LEU A 172 19.15 -53.49 0.49
CA LEU A 172 19.50 -53.05 1.83
C LEU A 172 20.44 -51.83 1.73
N SER A 173 20.11 -50.76 2.44
CA SER A 173 20.98 -49.60 2.63
C SER A 173 21.40 -49.47 4.09
N ARG A 174 22.51 -48.78 4.31
CA ARG A 174 23.00 -48.44 5.64
C ARG A 174 23.55 -47.03 5.66
N ASP A 175 22.96 -46.20 6.50
CA ASP A 175 23.36 -44.83 6.69
C ASP A 175 23.79 -44.56 8.13
N LEU A 176 24.66 -43.58 8.30
CA LEU A 176 25.11 -43.07 9.57
C LEU A 176 24.44 -41.72 9.83
N GLN A 177 23.58 -41.66 10.82
CA GLN A 177 22.83 -40.47 11.19
C GLN A 177 23.40 -39.83 12.45
N PHE A 178 23.78 -38.56 12.35
CA PHE A 178 24.17 -37.69 13.44
C PHE A 178 22.96 -36.93 13.93
N VAL A 179 22.71 -37.02 15.23
CA VAL A 179 21.54 -36.45 15.90
C VAL A 179 22.01 -35.58 17.05
N VAL A 180 21.66 -34.29 17.01
CA VAL A 180 21.83 -33.38 18.14
C VAL A 180 20.45 -32.91 18.58
N THR A 181 20.04 -33.26 19.80
CA THR A 181 18.85 -32.71 20.44
C THR A 181 19.29 -31.63 21.41
N TYR A 182 18.64 -30.46 21.37
CA TYR A 182 18.92 -29.35 22.26
C TYR A 182 17.66 -28.93 23.02
N SER A 183 17.85 -28.45 24.25
CA SER A 183 16.82 -27.80 25.06
C SER A 183 17.45 -26.59 25.73
N SER A 184 17.02 -25.39 25.34
CA SER A 184 17.61 -24.12 25.76
C SER A 184 16.56 -23.22 26.41
N PRO A 185 16.87 -22.53 27.52
CA PRO A 185 15.95 -21.58 28.14
C PRO A 185 15.72 -20.36 27.25
N VAL A 186 14.50 -19.83 27.35
CA VAL A 186 14.05 -18.57 26.72
C VAL A 186 13.61 -17.65 27.84
N ASP A 187 13.79 -16.34 27.66
CA ASP A 187 13.32 -15.35 28.62
C ASP A 187 11.80 -15.49 28.80
N GLY A 188 11.32 -15.37 30.04
CA GLY A 188 9.90 -15.62 30.36
C GLY A 188 9.56 -17.09 30.66
N GLY A 189 10.55 -17.98 30.79
CA GLY A 189 10.38 -19.31 31.39
C GLY A 189 9.98 -20.43 30.42
N SER A 190 9.87 -20.13 29.13
CA SER A 190 9.72 -21.14 28.08
C SER A 190 11.08 -21.72 27.67
N ARG A 191 11.08 -22.77 26.83
CA ARG A 191 12.30 -23.40 26.32
C ARG A 191 12.21 -23.62 24.82
N TYR A 192 13.30 -23.39 24.11
CA TYR A 192 13.45 -23.86 22.73
C TYR A 192 13.96 -25.29 22.76
N GLU A 193 13.15 -26.17 22.19
CA GLU A 193 13.50 -27.57 22.01
C GLU A 193 13.52 -27.89 20.53
N GLY A 194 14.48 -28.70 20.12
CA GLY A 194 14.62 -29.06 18.72
C GLY A 194 15.66 -30.14 18.52
N GLN A 195 15.76 -30.55 17.27
CA GLN A 195 16.69 -31.58 16.85
C GLN A 195 17.31 -31.19 15.52
N LEU A 196 18.63 -31.27 15.46
CA LEU A 196 19.43 -31.16 14.25
C LEU A 196 19.80 -32.58 13.81
N ARG A 197 19.73 -32.83 12.51
CA ARG A 197 20.00 -34.16 11.93
C ARG A 197 20.80 -34.04 10.65
N SER A 198 21.86 -34.82 10.54
CA SER A 198 22.60 -35.00 9.29
C SER A 198 22.87 -36.48 9.04
N THR A 199 22.76 -36.91 7.80
CA THR A 199 22.95 -38.30 7.39
C THR A 199 24.11 -38.40 6.42
N THR A 200 24.96 -39.41 6.59
CA THR A 200 26.04 -39.73 5.67
C THR A 200 26.14 -41.22 5.45
N THR A 201 26.78 -41.62 4.37
CA THR A 201 27.02 -43.02 4.02
C THR A 201 28.52 -43.24 3.88
N ILE A 202 29.03 -44.29 4.54
CA ILE A 202 30.41 -44.75 4.32
C ILE A 202 30.37 -45.79 3.21
N GLN A 203 30.94 -45.44 2.07
CA GLN A 203 31.10 -46.33 0.92
C GLN A 203 32.49 -46.97 0.96
N SER A 204 32.59 -48.16 0.39
CA SER A 204 33.79 -48.98 0.44
C SER A 204 34.05 -49.71 -0.88
N SER A 205 35.32 -49.92 -1.17
CA SER A 205 35.83 -50.84 -2.20
C SER A 205 36.66 -51.95 -1.53
N SER A 206 37.49 -52.68 -2.26
CA SER A 206 38.39 -53.70 -1.68
C SER A 206 39.45 -53.12 -0.76
N ASP A 207 39.96 -51.92 -1.07
CA ASP A 207 41.16 -51.37 -0.42
C ASP A 207 40.95 -49.98 0.19
N ALA A 208 39.82 -49.35 -0.12
CA ALA A 208 39.55 -47.96 0.23
C ALA A 208 38.11 -47.74 0.74
N TYR A 209 37.92 -46.65 1.47
CA TYR A 209 36.60 -46.18 1.90
C TYR A 209 36.55 -44.65 1.87
N TRP A 210 35.35 -44.09 1.77
CA TRP A 210 35.13 -42.64 1.78
C TRP A 210 33.77 -42.31 2.42
N VAL A 211 33.68 -41.07 2.92
CA VAL A 211 32.46 -40.50 3.48
C VAL A 211 31.77 -39.71 2.37
N SER A 212 30.49 -39.99 2.11
CA SER A 212 29.82 -39.54 0.88
C SER A 212 29.29 -38.11 0.93
N SER A 213 29.11 -37.56 2.13
CA SER A 213 28.51 -36.25 2.35
C SER A 213 29.16 -35.52 3.51
N GLU A 214 29.15 -34.20 3.43
CA GLU A 214 29.44 -33.34 4.57
C GLU A 214 28.40 -33.55 5.67
N ILE A 215 28.81 -33.40 6.92
CA ILE A 215 27.97 -33.67 8.08
C ILE A 215 27.78 -32.36 8.82
N GLY A 216 26.54 -31.86 8.82
CA GLY A 216 26.20 -30.68 9.59
C GLY A 216 24.76 -30.24 9.36
N ASP A 217 24.24 -29.48 10.31
CA ASP A 217 22.89 -28.92 10.27
C ASP A 217 22.84 -27.69 11.19
N SER A 218 21.94 -26.75 10.89
CA SER A 218 21.79 -25.53 11.68
C SER A 218 20.35 -25.04 11.69
N THR A 219 19.96 -24.41 12.80
CA THR A 219 18.65 -23.80 12.94
C THR A 219 18.73 -22.57 13.83
N THR A 220 17.84 -21.60 13.56
CA THR A 220 17.68 -20.40 14.38
C THR A 220 16.25 -20.37 14.92
N LYS A 221 16.11 -20.03 16.20
CA LYS A 221 14.84 -19.86 16.89
C LYS A 221 14.72 -18.43 17.39
N SER A 222 13.52 -17.86 17.31
CA SER A 222 13.20 -16.51 17.77
C SER A 222 11.74 -16.44 18.24
N GLN A 223 11.43 -15.40 19.00
CA GLN A 223 10.07 -15.04 19.38
C GLN A 223 9.68 -13.75 18.66
N THR A 224 8.55 -13.76 17.96
CA THR A 224 7.99 -12.55 17.39
C THR A 224 7.19 -11.81 18.45
N GLN A 225 7.62 -10.61 18.81
CA GLN A 225 6.82 -9.72 19.63
C GLN A 225 5.78 -9.03 18.74
N SER A 226 4.48 -9.21 19.06
CA SER A 226 3.38 -8.58 18.32
C SER A 226 3.53 -7.06 18.32
N SER A 227 3.31 -6.44 17.15
CA SER A 227 3.31 -4.98 17.02
C SER A 227 2.20 -4.37 17.88
N GLU A 228 2.55 -3.41 18.72
CA GLU A 228 1.55 -2.58 19.38
C GLU A 228 1.02 -1.54 18.37
N GLN A 229 -0.30 -1.52 18.19
CA GLN A 229 -0.97 -0.51 17.38
C GLN A 229 -1.11 0.77 18.20
N TYR A 230 -0.54 1.86 17.71
CA TYR A 230 -0.72 3.16 18.32
C TYR A 230 -1.52 4.08 17.40
N VAL A 231 -2.48 4.79 17.99
CA VAL A 231 -3.22 5.85 17.31
C VAL A 231 -2.24 7.00 17.09
N GLY A 232 -1.89 7.27 15.83
CA GLY A 232 -0.97 8.34 15.46
C GLY A 232 -1.54 9.73 15.75
N GLN A 233 -0.78 10.77 15.46
CA GLN A 233 -1.29 12.14 15.54
C GLN A 233 -1.98 12.54 14.23
N PRO A 234 -3.13 13.25 14.29
CA PRO A 234 -3.76 13.76 13.09
C PRO A 234 -2.81 14.68 12.33
N ASN A 235 -2.84 14.61 10.99
CA ASN A 235 -2.04 15.52 10.17
C ASN A 235 -2.57 16.96 10.29
N MET A 236 -2.02 17.70 11.23
CA MET A 236 -2.50 19.04 11.58
C MET A 236 -2.31 20.04 10.42
N GLN A 237 -1.36 19.79 9.52
CA GLN A 237 -1.18 20.60 8.31
C GLN A 237 -2.37 20.42 7.35
N GLN A 238 -2.81 19.18 7.11
CA GLN A 238 -3.99 18.89 6.30
C GLN A 238 -5.27 19.45 6.94
N VAL A 239 -5.44 19.29 8.25
CA VAL A 239 -6.60 19.86 8.99
C VAL A 239 -6.65 21.37 8.83
N ARG A 240 -5.52 22.08 9.03
CA ARG A 240 -5.44 23.53 8.88
C ARG A 240 -5.71 23.99 7.46
N LEU A 241 -5.19 23.26 6.46
CA LEU A 241 -5.44 23.57 5.06
C LEU A 241 -6.93 23.46 4.72
N LEU A 242 -7.56 22.33 5.07
CA LEU A 242 -8.98 22.09 4.81
C LEU A 242 -9.86 23.10 5.56
N ALA A 243 -9.62 23.32 6.85
CA ALA A 243 -10.36 24.30 7.64
C ALA A 243 -10.14 25.74 7.11
N GLY A 244 -8.92 26.09 6.73
CA GLY A 244 -8.58 27.38 6.14
C GLY A 244 -9.31 27.62 4.81
N THR A 245 -9.30 26.63 3.91
CA THR A 245 -10.06 26.69 2.65
C THR A 245 -11.55 26.80 2.90
N GLY A 246 -12.10 26.06 3.87
CA GLY A 246 -13.50 26.16 4.28
C GLY A 246 -13.86 27.58 4.74
N GLY A 247 -12.99 28.20 5.56
CA GLY A 247 -13.17 29.58 6.00
C GLY A 247 -13.18 30.59 4.85
N ILE A 248 -12.23 30.47 3.91
CA ILE A 248 -12.16 31.36 2.74
C ILE A 248 -13.40 31.21 1.85
N LEU A 249 -13.82 29.97 1.57
CA LEU A 249 -15.02 29.70 0.77
C LEU A 249 -16.29 30.22 1.43
N PHE A 250 -16.40 30.10 2.76
CA PHE A 250 -17.53 30.63 3.50
C PHE A 250 -17.59 32.16 3.41
N ILE A 251 -16.46 32.84 3.62
CA ILE A 251 -16.37 34.31 3.51
C ILE A 251 -16.68 34.75 2.07
N ALA A 252 -16.16 34.05 1.06
CA ALA A 252 -16.44 34.34 -0.34
C ALA A 252 -17.93 34.16 -0.66
N GLY A 253 -18.54 33.05 -0.23
CA GLY A 253 -19.98 32.80 -0.40
C GLY A 253 -20.84 33.88 0.27
N ALA A 254 -20.55 34.21 1.53
CA ALA A 254 -21.24 35.28 2.25
C ALA A 254 -21.07 36.66 1.58
N SER A 255 -19.88 36.95 1.05
CA SER A 255 -19.61 38.19 0.33
C SER A 255 -20.40 38.30 -0.97
N VAL A 256 -20.45 37.22 -1.76
CA VAL A 256 -21.29 37.15 -2.97
C VAL A 256 -22.76 37.27 -2.62
N PHE A 257 -23.23 36.63 -1.55
CA PHE A 257 -24.60 36.76 -1.08
C PHE A 257 -24.98 38.21 -0.73
N VAL A 258 -24.12 38.90 0.04
CA VAL A 258 -24.36 40.31 0.41
C VAL A 258 -24.32 41.21 -0.82
N TRP A 259 -23.39 40.97 -1.74
CA TRP A 259 -23.25 41.77 -2.97
C TRP A 259 -24.46 41.60 -3.90
N THR A 260 -24.91 40.38 -4.14
CA THR A 260 -26.09 40.10 -4.97
C THR A 260 -27.38 40.66 -4.39
N ARG A 261 -27.51 40.71 -3.06
CA ARG A 261 -28.69 41.31 -2.42
C ARG A 261 -28.75 42.84 -2.59
N ARG A 262 -27.63 43.48 -2.87
CA ARG A 262 -27.53 44.94 -3.06
C ARG A 262 -27.73 45.39 -4.51
N GLN A 263 -27.91 44.46 -5.44
CA GLN A 263 -28.10 44.78 -6.85
C GLN A 263 -29.55 45.11 -7.14
N ASP A 264 -29.72 46.00 -8.13
CA ASP A 264 -31.00 46.40 -8.68
C ASP A 264 -31.71 45.22 -9.35
N ASP A 265 -32.99 45.39 -9.64
CA ASP A 265 -33.82 44.36 -10.28
C ASP A 265 -33.12 43.85 -11.56
N PRO A 266 -32.92 42.53 -11.75
CA PRO A 266 -32.32 41.97 -12.95
C PRO A 266 -32.90 42.54 -14.26
N ALA A 267 -34.20 42.87 -14.28
CA ALA A 267 -34.86 43.47 -15.43
C ALA A 267 -34.43 44.94 -15.70
N GLU A 268 -34.06 45.70 -14.67
CA GLU A 268 -33.47 47.05 -14.83
C GLU A 268 -32.07 46.98 -15.42
N LEU A 269 -31.27 46.06 -14.90
CA LEU A 269 -29.90 45.85 -15.35
C LEU A 269 -29.89 45.32 -16.80
N GLU A 270 -30.84 44.47 -17.17
CA GLU A 270 -31.01 43.99 -18.55
C GLU A 270 -31.32 45.14 -19.50
N LEU A 271 -32.31 45.98 -19.16
CA LEU A 271 -32.67 47.15 -19.95
C LEU A 271 -31.49 48.13 -20.06
N ALA A 272 -30.73 48.34 -18.97
CA ALA A 272 -29.55 49.19 -18.96
C ALA A 272 -28.44 48.66 -19.88
N VAL A 273 -28.20 47.34 -19.90
CA VAL A 273 -27.23 46.70 -20.82
C VAL A 273 -27.67 46.82 -22.28
N VAL A 274 -28.97 46.64 -22.56
CA VAL A 274 -29.53 46.75 -23.92
C VAL A 274 -29.49 48.21 -24.40
N ARG A 275 -29.85 49.17 -23.54
CA ARG A 275 -29.75 50.61 -23.83
C ARG A 275 -28.31 51.03 -24.13
N ASP A 276 -27.35 50.65 -23.28
CA ASP A 276 -25.91 50.95 -23.49
C ASP A 276 -25.40 50.35 -24.81
N ARG A 277 -25.87 49.16 -25.19
CA ARG A 277 -25.50 48.53 -26.48
C ARG A 277 -25.99 49.32 -27.68
N TYR A 278 -27.20 49.86 -27.61
CA TYR A 278 -27.87 50.52 -28.73
C TYR A 278 -27.90 52.05 -28.61
N ASP A 279 -27.06 52.63 -27.75
CA ASP A 279 -27.02 54.08 -27.46
C ASP A 279 -26.85 54.94 -28.74
N GLU A 280 -26.08 54.46 -29.71
CA GLU A 280 -25.87 55.16 -30.99
C GLU A 280 -27.16 55.32 -31.83
N TRP A 281 -28.14 54.43 -31.64
CA TRP A 281 -29.42 54.39 -32.35
C TRP A 281 -30.53 55.15 -31.61
N ILE A 282 -30.30 55.51 -30.35
CA ILE A 282 -31.28 56.15 -29.48
C ILE A 282 -30.98 57.67 -29.40
N SER A 283 -32.02 58.48 -29.41
CA SER A 283 -31.95 59.93 -29.23
C SER A 283 -32.99 60.39 -28.22
N GLU A 284 -32.66 61.37 -27.40
CA GLU A 284 -33.63 61.98 -26.48
C GLU A 284 -34.60 62.89 -27.25
N GLY A 285 -35.88 62.79 -26.94
CA GLY A 285 -36.94 63.60 -27.54
C GLY A 285 -38.31 63.26 -26.96
N GLU A 286 -39.32 64.05 -27.31
CA GLU A 286 -40.69 63.85 -26.82
C GLU A 286 -41.48 62.93 -27.76
N LEU A 287 -42.35 62.10 -27.18
CA LEU A 287 -43.25 61.23 -27.92
C LEU A 287 -44.25 62.07 -28.75
N PRO A 288 -44.25 61.98 -30.09
CA PRO A 288 -45.10 62.84 -30.90
C PRO A 288 -46.58 62.45 -30.79
N THR A 289 -47.44 63.42 -30.46
CA THR A 289 -48.89 63.23 -30.32
C THR A 289 -49.65 63.83 -31.50
N GLY A 290 -50.08 62.97 -32.43
CA GLY A 290 -50.99 63.31 -33.52
C GLY A 290 -52.33 62.61 -33.35
N ALA A 291 -53.45 63.32 -33.58
CA ALA A 291 -54.81 62.75 -33.50
C ALA A 291 -55.12 61.68 -34.56
N ALA A 292 -54.18 61.39 -35.46
CA ALA A 292 -54.31 60.40 -36.52
C ALA A 292 -53.38 59.19 -36.37
N SER A 293 -52.47 59.15 -35.39
CA SER A 293 -51.45 58.11 -35.29
C SER A 293 -51.96 56.82 -34.65
N GLU A 294 -51.58 55.66 -35.19
CA GLU A 294 -51.80 54.33 -34.61
C GLU A 294 -50.60 53.95 -33.73
N TYR A 295 -50.85 53.46 -32.51
CA TYR A 295 -49.80 53.09 -31.56
C TYR A 295 -49.68 51.58 -31.42
N VAL A 296 -48.48 51.04 -31.63
CA VAL A 296 -48.20 49.60 -31.57
C VAL A 296 -47.19 49.33 -30.46
N TYR A 297 -47.59 48.55 -29.47
CA TYR A 297 -46.71 48.14 -28.38
C TYR A 297 -45.76 47.02 -28.84
N ILE A 298 -44.47 47.20 -28.56
CA ILE A 298 -43.42 46.21 -28.75
C ILE A 298 -42.92 45.78 -27.37
N ASN A 299 -42.67 44.49 -27.19
CA ASN A 299 -42.38 43.89 -25.90
C ASN A 299 -40.90 44.01 -25.43
N SER A 300 -40.01 44.60 -26.24
CA SER A 300 -38.61 44.80 -25.89
C SER A 300 -38.00 46.04 -26.55
N LEU A 301 -36.99 46.63 -25.90
CA LEU A 301 -36.19 47.72 -26.47
C LEU A 301 -35.44 47.26 -27.73
N GLU A 302 -34.92 46.04 -27.74
CA GLU A 302 -34.25 45.46 -28.92
C GLU A 302 -35.19 45.43 -30.13
N GLY A 303 -36.45 45.02 -29.95
CA GLY A 303 -37.44 45.05 -31.03
C GLY A 303 -37.73 46.45 -31.56
N ILE A 304 -37.72 47.47 -30.69
CA ILE A 304 -37.85 48.88 -31.12
C ILE A 304 -36.64 49.33 -31.93
N VAL A 305 -35.42 48.93 -31.54
CA VAL A 305 -34.20 49.24 -32.28
C VAL A 305 -34.18 48.55 -33.64
N ASP A 306 -34.58 47.27 -33.71
CA ASP A 306 -34.67 46.53 -34.97
C ASP A 306 -35.61 47.23 -35.97
N ILE A 307 -36.79 47.68 -35.51
CA ILE A 307 -37.73 48.44 -36.34
C ILE A 307 -37.11 49.77 -36.80
N ALA A 308 -36.35 50.47 -35.94
CA ALA A 308 -35.66 51.70 -36.32
C ALA A 308 -34.65 51.46 -37.44
N ILE A 309 -33.89 50.36 -37.35
CA ILE A 309 -32.91 49.97 -38.37
C ILE A 309 -33.61 49.64 -39.69
N ASP A 310 -34.65 48.82 -39.66
CA ASP A 310 -35.39 48.37 -40.85
C ASP A 310 -36.10 49.53 -41.56
N THR A 311 -36.62 50.50 -40.81
CA THR A 311 -37.31 51.69 -41.34
C THR A 311 -36.35 52.86 -41.62
N ASN A 312 -35.05 52.68 -41.37
CA ASN A 312 -34.02 53.71 -41.47
C ASN A 312 -34.38 54.99 -40.69
N LYS A 313 -34.91 54.82 -39.49
CA LYS A 313 -35.28 55.86 -38.53
C LYS A 313 -34.37 55.79 -37.29
N ARG A 314 -34.59 56.70 -36.34
CA ARG A 314 -33.95 56.67 -35.02
C ARG A 314 -34.98 56.33 -33.95
N VAL A 315 -34.53 55.69 -32.87
CA VAL A 315 -35.35 55.50 -31.67
C VAL A 315 -35.37 56.81 -30.88
N ILE A 316 -36.55 57.28 -30.51
CA ILE A 316 -36.77 58.44 -29.65
C ILE A 316 -37.07 57.94 -28.24
N TYR A 317 -36.25 58.35 -27.28
CA TYR A 317 -36.47 58.10 -25.86
C TYR A 317 -37.09 59.34 -25.21
N ASP A 318 -38.32 59.17 -24.73
CA ASP A 318 -39.05 60.16 -23.93
C ASP A 318 -38.75 59.91 -22.45
N ALA A 319 -38.07 60.87 -21.82
CA ALA A 319 -37.63 60.76 -20.44
C ALA A 319 -38.76 60.98 -19.42
N ASP A 320 -39.83 61.70 -19.79
CA ASP A 320 -40.97 61.96 -18.90
C ASP A 320 -41.90 60.75 -18.83
N LEU A 321 -42.02 60.03 -19.94
CA LEU A 321 -42.83 58.81 -20.06
C LEU A 321 -42.02 57.51 -19.94
N GLU A 322 -40.70 57.60 -19.76
CA GLU A 322 -39.74 56.47 -19.77
C GLU A 322 -39.98 55.48 -20.93
N THR A 323 -40.26 56.02 -22.12
CA THR A 323 -40.76 55.26 -23.27
C THR A 323 -39.84 55.43 -24.48
N TYR A 324 -39.57 54.32 -25.17
CA TYR A 324 -38.81 54.30 -26.42
C TYR A 324 -39.77 54.17 -27.58
N SER A 325 -39.58 54.95 -28.64
CA SER A 325 -40.49 54.94 -29.79
C SER A 325 -39.79 55.10 -31.13
N VAL A 326 -40.43 54.59 -32.18
CA VAL A 326 -40.04 54.81 -33.58
C VAL A 326 -41.28 55.26 -34.34
N VAL A 327 -41.12 56.36 -35.07
CA VAL A 327 -42.21 56.95 -35.88
C VAL A 327 -41.99 56.57 -37.33
N ASP A 328 -42.95 55.82 -37.88
CA ASP A 328 -43.00 55.51 -39.31
C ASP A 328 -44.36 55.90 -39.89
N GLU A 329 -44.35 56.95 -40.70
CA GLU A 329 -45.55 57.55 -41.28
C GLU A 329 -46.63 57.90 -40.24
N ASN A 330 -47.67 57.06 -40.13
CA ASN A 330 -48.81 57.24 -39.24
C ASN A 330 -48.87 56.16 -38.15
N ILE A 331 -47.83 55.34 -38.00
CA ILE A 331 -47.70 54.31 -36.98
C ILE A 331 -46.54 54.68 -36.04
N ILE A 332 -46.79 54.61 -34.74
CA ILE A 332 -45.81 54.83 -33.69
C ILE A 332 -45.62 53.52 -32.94
N TYR A 333 -44.48 52.87 -33.17
CA TYR A 333 -44.06 51.71 -32.40
C TYR A 333 -43.47 52.19 -31.09
N TYR A 334 -43.87 51.62 -29.97
CA TYR A 334 -43.32 52.00 -28.67
C TYR A 334 -43.05 50.82 -27.74
N TYR A 335 -42.02 50.95 -26.92
CA TYR A 335 -41.72 50.07 -25.80
C TYR A 335 -41.66 50.91 -24.53
N ALA A 336 -42.45 50.51 -23.54
CA ALA A 336 -42.42 51.05 -22.19
C ALA A 336 -42.34 49.88 -21.22
N ARG A 337 -41.52 50.02 -20.18
CA ARG A 337 -41.38 48.99 -19.15
C ARG A 337 -42.68 48.79 -18.38
N ASP A 338 -43.37 49.89 -18.11
CA ASP A 338 -44.74 49.91 -17.65
C ASP A 338 -45.64 50.46 -18.77
N PRO A 339 -46.24 49.60 -19.61
CA PRO A 339 -47.10 50.04 -20.70
C PRO A 339 -48.38 50.74 -20.21
N THR A 340 -48.73 50.62 -18.92
CA THR A 340 -49.91 51.28 -18.36
C THR A 340 -49.71 52.79 -18.20
N ALA A 341 -48.47 53.26 -18.05
CA ALA A 341 -48.14 54.68 -18.01
C ALA A 341 -48.43 55.36 -19.36
N VAL A 342 -48.12 54.69 -20.46
CA VAL A 342 -48.34 55.22 -21.82
C VAL A 342 -49.81 55.11 -22.23
N SER A 343 -50.48 53.99 -21.92
CA SER A 343 -51.90 53.81 -22.26
C SER A 343 -52.80 54.79 -21.49
N SER A 344 -52.48 55.07 -20.23
CA SER A 344 -53.19 56.08 -19.43
C SER A 344 -52.93 57.51 -19.90
N TRP A 345 -51.71 57.82 -20.34
CA TRP A 345 -51.37 59.14 -20.90
C TRP A 345 -52.03 59.40 -22.26
N LEU A 346 -52.12 58.38 -23.12
CA LEU A 346 -52.74 58.48 -24.46
C LEU A 346 -54.28 58.42 -24.43
N ASN A 347 -54.94 58.25 -23.27
CA ASN A 347 -56.38 57.98 -23.15
C ASN A 347 -56.87 56.81 -24.04
N LEU A 348 -56.01 55.81 -24.26
CA LEU A 348 -56.38 54.61 -25.00
C LEU A 348 -57.09 53.66 -24.04
N SER A 349 -58.36 53.35 -24.29
CA SER A 349 -59.04 52.28 -23.58
C SER A 349 -58.34 50.96 -23.89
N VAL A 350 -57.73 50.34 -22.88
CA VAL A 350 -57.29 48.95 -22.95
C VAL A 350 -58.56 48.11 -22.91
N ASP A 351 -59.02 47.60 -24.05
CA ASP A 351 -60.01 46.54 -24.05
C ASP A 351 -59.36 45.26 -23.52
N GLU A 352 -60.06 44.60 -22.60
CA GLU A 352 -59.69 43.41 -21.83
C GLU A 352 -59.40 42.16 -22.69
#